data_AF-A0A968ARW0-F1
#
_entry.id   AF-A0A968ARW0-F1
#
_cell.length_a   1.000
_cell.length_b   1.000
_cell.length_c   1.000
_cell.angle_alpha   90.00
_cell.angle_beta   90.00
_cell.angle_gamma   90.00
#
_symmetry.space_group_name_H-M   'P 1'
#
loop_
_entity.id
_entity.type
_entity.pdbx_description
1 polymer ?
#
loop_
_entity_poly.entity_id
_entity_poly.type
_entity_poly.pdbx_seq_one_letter_code
_entity_poly.pdbx_strand_id
1 'polypeptide(L)' 'DQLVGGPGLRRGRRDPVELYPGEALDFWRVEEVRPGALLRLRAEMRVPGKAWLQFEAIPDGRSTRLVQTAFFA' A
#
# COMPACT_ATOMS: atom_id res chain seq x y z
N ASP A 1 -17.18 -4.53 -16.90
CA ASP A 1 -16.78 -3.16 -16.57
C ASP A 1 -16.89 -2.92 -15.05
N GLN A 2 -16.05 -3.63 -14.29
CA GLN A 2 -15.70 -3.33 -12.89
C GLN A 2 -14.45 -2.41 -12.88
N LEU A 3 -14.31 -1.60 -13.93
CA LEU A 3 -13.15 -0.76 -14.15
C LEU A 3 -13.24 0.39 -13.13
N VAL A 4 -12.15 0.58 -12.40
CA VAL A 4 -11.85 1.73 -11.53
C VAL A 4 -12.21 1.61 -10.04
N GLY A 5 -12.87 0.54 -9.57
CA GLY A 5 -13.05 0.33 -8.13
C GLY A 5 -13.77 -0.95 -7.73
N GLY A 6 -13.09 -2.10 -7.77
CA GLY A 6 -13.65 -3.38 -7.30
C GLY A 6 -13.37 -3.59 -5.80
N PRO A 7 -14.32 -4.14 -5.02
CA PRO A 7 -14.27 -4.14 -3.57
C PRO A 7 -13.07 -4.96 -3.09
N GLY A 8 -12.33 -4.46 -2.10
CA GLY A 8 -11.25 -5.19 -1.46
C GLY A 8 -11.73 -6.40 -0.66
N LEU A 9 -12.21 -7.43 -1.36
CA LEU A 9 -12.94 -8.56 -0.81
C LEU A 9 -12.45 -9.84 -1.51
N ARG A 10 -11.60 -10.58 -0.78
CA ARG A 10 -11.34 -12.03 -0.89
C ARG A 10 -10.04 -12.51 -1.56
N ARG A 11 -8.91 -11.86 -1.28
CA ARG A 11 -7.80 -12.64 -0.72
C ARG A 11 -7.70 -12.22 0.73
N GLY A 12 -8.07 -13.12 1.65
CA GLY A 12 -8.18 -12.79 3.06
C GLY A 12 -6.93 -12.07 3.55
N ARG A 13 -7.10 -10.95 4.24
CA ARG A 13 -6.01 -10.42 5.07
C ARG A 13 -5.77 -11.42 6.17
N ARG A 14 -4.48 -11.73 6.42
CA ARG A 14 -4.11 -12.58 7.54
C ARG A 14 -4.57 -11.96 8.86
N ASP A 15 -4.40 -10.64 8.96
CA ASP A 15 -4.82 -9.81 10.07
C ASP A 15 -5.48 -8.51 9.53
N PRO A 16 -6.60 -8.04 10.12
CA PRO A 16 -7.25 -6.81 9.66
C PRO A 16 -6.43 -5.53 9.90
N VAL A 17 -5.47 -5.57 10.83
CA VAL A 17 -4.69 -4.43 11.33
C VAL A 17 -3.21 -4.57 10.97
N GLU A 18 -2.63 -5.75 11.16
CA GLU A 18 -1.22 -5.99 10.92
C GLU A 18 -0.94 -6.40 9.46
N LEU A 19 0.12 -5.82 8.90
CA LEU A 19 0.58 -6.09 7.55
C LEU A 19 2.05 -6.48 7.57
N TYR A 20 2.41 -7.47 6.76
CA TYR A 20 3.79 -7.94 6.65
C TYR A 20 4.29 -7.85 5.21
N PRO A 21 5.58 -7.56 5.00
CA PRO A 21 6.22 -7.69 3.70
C PRO A 21 5.90 -9.06 3.09
N GLY A 22 5.46 -9.09 1.84
CA GLY A 22 5.01 -10.35 1.20
C GLY A 22 3.52 -10.68 1.37
N GLU A 23 2.71 -9.85 2.07
CA GLU A 23 1.25 -9.99 2.10
C GLU A 23 0.49 -9.23 1.00
N ALA A 24 -0.57 -9.82 0.45
CA ALA A 24 -1.30 -9.28 -0.69
C ALA A 24 -2.43 -8.39 -0.20
N LEU A 25 -2.61 -7.24 -0.85
CA LEU A 25 -3.70 -6.31 -0.61
C LEU A 25 -4.36 -5.97 -1.94
N ASP A 26 -5.40 -6.73 -2.29
CA ASP A 26 -6.09 -6.65 -3.58
C ASP A 26 -5.13 -6.83 -4.76
N PHE A 27 -4.78 -5.73 -5.45
CA PHE A 27 -3.83 -5.69 -6.58
C PHE A 27 -2.46 -5.12 -6.19
N TRP A 28 -2.18 -5.03 -4.89
CA TRP A 28 -0.92 -4.59 -4.32
C TRP A 28 -0.19 -5.72 -3.59
N ARG A 29 1.13 -5.65 -3.65
CA ARG A 29 2.07 -6.40 -2.84
C ARG A 29 2.59 -5.49 -1.74
N VAL A 30 2.44 -5.86 -0.47
CA VAL A 30 3.19 -5.20 0.61
C VAL A 30 4.68 -5.46 0.40
N GLU A 31 5.44 -4.39 0.20
CA GLU A 31 6.88 -4.44 -0.04
C GLU A 31 7.66 -4.02 1.22
N GLU A 32 7.20 -3.00 1.93
CA GLU A 32 7.81 -2.55 3.18
C GLU A 32 6.76 -2.05 4.17
N VAL A 33 6.91 -2.42 5.45
CA VAL A 33 6.10 -1.91 6.56
C VAL A 33 7.04 -1.52 7.69
N ARG A 34 6.96 -0.26 8.10
CA ARG A 34 7.54 0.25 9.35
C ARG A 34 6.40 0.86 10.16
N PRO A 35 5.91 0.18 11.21
CA PRO A 35 4.76 0.62 11.98
C PRO A 35 4.87 2.09 12.42
N GLY A 36 3.83 2.87 12.14
CA GLY A 36 3.77 4.30 12.48
C GLY A 36 4.66 5.22 11.62
N ALA A 37 5.39 4.69 10.63
CA ALA A 37 6.34 5.47 9.83
C ALA A 37 6.18 5.29 8.32
N LEU A 38 6.07 4.05 7.81
CA LEU A 38 6.05 3.78 6.38
C LEU A 38 5.22 2.55 6.00
N LEU A 39 4.47 2.66 4.91
CA LEU A 39 3.89 1.54 4.18
C LEU A 39 4.19 1.72 2.68
N ARG A 40 4.91 0.76 2.08
CA ARG A 40 5.15 0.72 0.63
C ARG A 40 4.43 -0.47 0.01
N LEU A 41 3.67 -0.16 -1.03
CA LEU A 41 2.88 -1.09 -1.83
C LEU A 41 3.38 -1.09 -3.26
N ARG A 42 3.62 -2.27 -3.84
CA ARG A 42 3.95 -2.42 -5.25
C ARG A 42 2.75 -2.94 -6.02
N ALA A 43 2.45 -2.34 -7.16
CA ALA A 43 1.37 -2.80 -8.02
C ALA A 43 1.71 -4.19 -8.61
N GLU A 44 0.74 -5.11 -8.60
CA GLU A 44 0.85 -6.43 -9.25
C GLU A 44 0.08 -6.50 -10.58
N MET A 45 -0.59 -5.42 -10.98
CA MET A 45 -1.25 -5.32 -12.27
C MET A 45 -0.25 -5.23 -13.43
N ARG A 46 -0.67 -5.67 -14.61
CA ARG A 46 0.16 -5.68 -15.82
C ARG A 46 0.28 -4.26 -16.37
N VAL A 47 1.41 -3.61 -16.10
CA VAL A 47 1.77 -2.28 -16.61
C VAL A 47 3.15 -2.33 -17.29
N PRO A 48 3.47 -1.43 -18.23
CA PRO A 48 4.85 -1.23 -18.65
C PRO A 48 5.67 -0.71 -17.47
N GLY A 49 6.62 -1.52 -16.98
CA GLY A 49 7.45 -1.17 -15.82
C GLY A 49 6.85 -1.61 -14.48
N LYS A 50 7.25 -0.93 -13.41
CA LYS A 50 6.81 -1.17 -12.02
C LYS A 50 6.24 0.12 -11.44
N ALA A 51 5.20 -0.01 -10.64
CA ALA A 51 4.54 1.11 -9.97
C ALA A 51 4.44 0.86 -8.47
N TRP A 52 4.56 1.93 -7.70
CA TRP A 52 4.47 1.91 -6.25
C TRP A 52 3.55 3.00 -5.72
N LEU A 53 2.94 2.69 -4.58
CA LEU A 53 2.25 3.63 -3.72
C LEU A 53 2.90 3.56 -2.34
N GLN A 54 3.38 4.68 -1.85
CA GLN A 54 4.03 4.80 -0.55
C GLN A 54 3.28 5.79 0.33
N PHE A 55 3.05 5.39 1.58
CA PHE A 55 2.57 6.24 2.64
C PHE A 55 3.69 6.43 3.67
N GLU A 56 3.93 7.67 4.05
CA GLU A 56 4.87 8.04 5.10
C GLU A 56 4.16 8.89 6.14
N ALA A 57 4.27 8.50 7.40
CA ALA A 57 3.74 9.24 8.54
C ALA A 57 4.90 9.99 9.20
N ILE A 58 4.87 11.32 9.09
CA ILE A 58 5.91 12.20 9.62
C ILE A 58 5.33 12.94 10.83
N PRO A 59 5.90 12.79 12.04
CA PRO A 59 5.47 13.57 13.20
C PRO A 59 5.57 15.08 12.93
N ASP A 60 4.51 15.81 13.25
CA ASP A 60 4.42 17.27 13.10
C ASP A 60 3.84 17.87 14.39
N GLY A 61 4.70 17.96 15.41
CA GLY A 61 4.31 18.36 16.77
C GLY A 61 3.33 17.39 17.42
N ARG A 62 2.10 17.87 17.69
CA ARG A 62 0.99 17.04 18.21
C ARG A 62 0.16 16.38 17.09
N SER A 63 0.53 16.60 15.84
CA SER A 63 -0.15 16.07 14.67
C SER A 63 0.77 15.14 13.87
N THR A 64 0.24 14.54 12.82
CA THR A 64 1.02 13.72 11.89
C THR A 64 0.74 14.19 10.48
N ARG A 65 1.80 14.47 9.73
CA ARG A 65 1.73 14.71 8.30
C ARG A 65 1.82 13.38 7.58
N LEU A 66 0.73 12.99 6.93
CA LEU A 66 0.71 11.83 6.06
C LEU A 66 1.09 12.25 4.64
N VAL A 67 2.19 11.72 4.13
CA VAL A 67 2.64 11.92 2.74
C VAL A 67 2.30 10.68 1.94
N GLN A 68 1.59 10.86 0.83
CA GLN A 68 1.27 9.80 -0.12
C GLN A 68 1.98 10.07 -1.44
N THR A 69 2.85 9.16 -1.84
CA THR A 69 3.65 9.27 -3.07
C THR A 69 3.35 8.09 -4.00
N ALA A 70 2.98 8.39 -5.24
CA ALA A 70 2.91 7.40 -6.32
C ALA A 70 4.10 7.59 -7.27
N PHE A 71 4.82 6.53 -7.57
CA PHE A 71 6.01 6.59 -8.45
C PHE A 71 6.15 5.34 -9.31
N PHE A 72 6.88 5.48 -10.43
CA PHE A 72 7.05 4.47 -11.47
C PHE A 72 8.52 4.31 -11.83
N ALA A 73 8.93 3.10 -12.22
CA ALA A 73 10.26 2.77 -12.74
C ALA A 73 10.17 1.77 -13.90
#